data_AF-A0AAU5D0E8-F1
#
_entry.id   AF-A0AAU5D0E8-F1
#
_cell.length_a   1.000
_cell.length_b   1.000
_cell.length_c   1.000
_cell.angle_alpha   90.00
_cell.angle_beta   90.00
_cell.angle_gamma   90.00
#
_symmetry.space_group_name_H-M   'P 1'
#
loop_
_entity.id
_entity.type
_entity.pdbx_description
1 polymer ?
#
loop_
_entity_poly.entity_id
_entity_poly.type
_entity_poly.pdbx_seq_one_letter_code
_entity_poly.pdbx_strand_id
1 'polypeptide(L)' 'MKTCTRFADMKAGYERDIAFLRGHAARHEGSTAAKASTRHAWGVKQNMARALARHFERCPLCR' A
#
# COMPACT_ATOMS: atom_id res chain seq x y z
N MET A 1 2.59 -17.25 18.52
CA MET A 1 2.05 -16.72 17.25
C MET A 1 3.23 -16.15 16.47
N LYS A 2 3.69 -16.81 15.40
CA LYS A 2 4.92 -16.38 14.72
C LYS A 2 4.62 -15.11 13.93
N THR A 3 5.24 -14.00 14.29
CA THR A 3 5.18 -12.75 13.52
C THR A 3 5.95 -12.92 12.23
N CYS A 4 5.28 -12.79 11.09
CA CYS A 4 5.96 -12.73 9.80
C CYS A 4 6.45 -11.30 9.55
N THR A 5 7.71 -11.03 9.87
CA THR A 5 8.35 -9.72 9.65
C THR A 5 8.24 -9.30 8.19
N ARG A 6 8.39 -10.24 7.25
CA ARG A 6 8.26 -9.96 5.81
C ARG A 6 6.86 -9.46 5.42
N PHE A 7 5.80 -9.99 6.02
CA PHE A 7 4.44 -9.48 5.79
C PHE A 7 4.30 -8.06 6.32
N ALA A 8 4.78 -7.80 7.53
CA ALA A 8 4.74 -6.49 8.16
C ALA A 8 5.52 -5.45 7.37
N ASP A 9 6.75 -5.76 6.95
CA ASP A 9 7.61 -4.88 6.16
C ASP A 9 6.99 -4.56 4.80
N MET A 10 6.43 -5.58 4.12
CA MET A 10 5.76 -5.39 2.84
C MET A 10 4.53 -4.48 2.99
N LYS A 11 3.69 -4.74 4.00
CA LYS A 11 2.53 -3.88 4.31
C LYS A 11 2.97 -2.44 4.62
N ALA A 12 3.98 -2.27 5.46
CA ALA A 12 4.49 -0.96 5.85
C ALA A 12 5.11 -0.19 4.67
N GLY A 13 5.70 -0.87 3.69
CA GLY A 13 6.18 -0.25 2.45
C GLY A 13 5.03 0.35 1.64
N TYR A 14 4.00 -0.46 1.34
CA TYR A 14 2.81 0.02 0.63
C TYR A 14 2.07 1.15 1.37
N GLU A 15 1.96 1.06 2.70
CA GLU A 15 1.31 2.10 3.51
C GLU A 15 2.07 3.42 3.44
N ARG A 16 3.41 3.39 3.41
CA ARG A 16 4.23 4.58 3.20
C ARG A 16 3.99 5.22 1.83
N ASP A 17 3.93 4.43 0.77
CA ASP A 17 3.64 4.94 -0.58
C ASP A 17 2.25 5.56 -0.68
N ILE A 18 1.23 4.91 -0.08
CA ILE A 18 -0.14 5.44 -0.03
C ILE A 18 -0.18 6.74 0.76
N ALA A 19 0.50 6.82 1.90
CA ALA A 19 0.56 8.02 2.72
C ALA A 19 1.24 9.17 1.97
N PHE A 20 2.34 8.89 1.26
CA PHE A 20 3.02 9.86 0.42
C PHE A 20 2.10 10.42 -0.66
N LEU A 21 1.43 9.56 -1.43
CA LEU A 21 0.52 9.96 -2.50
C LEU A 21 -0.67 10.78 -1.99
N ARG A 22 -1.24 10.40 -0.84
CA ARG A 22 -2.31 11.15 -0.19
C ARG A 22 -1.82 12.50 0.31
N GLY A 23 -0.64 12.56 0.92
CA GLY A 23 -0.03 13.80 1.37
C GLY A 23 0.25 14.76 0.22
N HIS A 24 0.73 14.25 -0.92
CA HIS A 24 0.88 15.03 -2.14
C HIS A 24 -0.48 15.54 -2.66
N ALA A 25 -1.49 14.68 -2.73
CA ALA A 25 -2.83 15.07 -3.19
C ALA A 25 -3.45 16.16 -2.32
N ALA A 26 -3.31 16.06 -1.00
CA ALA A 26 -3.81 17.05 -0.04
C ALA A 26 -3.09 18.41 -0.20
N ARG A 27 -1.77 18.41 -0.41
CA ARG A 27 -0.99 19.65 -0.62
C ARG A 27 -1.32 20.38 -1.93
N HIS A 28 -1.79 19.64 -2.94
CA HIS A 28 -2.09 20.18 -4.27
C HIS A 28 -3.58 20.09 -4.61
N GLU A 29 -4.46 20.21 -3.62
CA GLU A 29 -5.90 20.05 -3.80
C GLU A 29 -6.45 20.90 -4.96
N GLY A 30 -7.41 20.35 -5.71
CA GLY A 30 -7.99 20.97 -6.90
C GLY A 30 -7.15 20.83 -8.18
N SER A 31 -5.86 20.49 -8.09
CA SER A 31 -5.00 20.29 -9.27
C SER A 31 -5.24 18.94 -9.96
N THR A 32 -4.84 18.85 -11.23
CA THR A 32 -4.77 17.59 -11.98
C THR A 32 -3.78 16.60 -11.34
N ALA A 33 -2.67 17.11 -10.80
CA ALA A 33 -1.66 16.32 -10.10
C ALA A 33 -2.25 15.66 -8.85
N ALA A 34 -3.06 16.36 -8.06
CA ALA A 34 -3.74 15.77 -6.91
C ALA A 34 -4.73 14.67 -7.32
N LYS A 35 -5.50 14.87 -8.39
CA LYS A 35 -6.40 13.84 -8.94
C LYS A 35 -5.63 12.59 -9.36
N ALA A 36 -4.49 12.77 -10.03
CA ALA A 36 -3.61 11.67 -10.41
C ALA A 36 -3.06 10.92 -9.18
N SER A 37 -2.51 11.64 -8.20
CA SER A 37 -2.01 11.03 -6.96
C SER A 37 -3.06 10.25 -6.19
N THR A 38 -4.31 10.75 -6.11
CA THR A 38 -5.42 10.02 -5.49
C THR A 38 -5.73 8.71 -6.24
N ARG A 39 -5.74 8.74 -7.58
CA ARG A 39 -5.91 7.52 -8.40
C ARG A 39 -4.77 6.53 -8.19
N HIS A 40 -3.53 7.02 -8.17
CA HIS A 40 -2.36 6.20 -7.89
C HIS A 40 -2.43 5.57 -6.49
N ALA A 41 -2.82 6.32 -5.45
CA ALA A 41 -2.96 5.80 -4.09
C ALA A 41 -3.98 4.65 -4.02
N TRP A 42 -5.07 4.75 -4.78
CA TRP A 42 -6.05 3.68 -4.88
C TRP A 42 -5.48 2.43 -5.59
N GLY A 43 -4.76 2.62 -6.71
CA GLY A 43 -4.08 1.52 -7.40
C GLY A 43 -3.04 0.82 -6.51
N VAL A 44 -2.23 1.58 -5.77
CA VAL A 44 -1.26 1.04 -4.81
C VAL A 44 -1.97 0.24 -3.72
N LYS A 45 -3.11 0.71 -3.20
CA LYS A 45 -3.91 -0.04 -2.20
C LYS A 45 -4.39 -1.39 -2.75
N GLN A 46 -4.82 -1.46 -4.01
CA GLN A 46 -5.20 -2.73 -4.63
C GLN A 46 -4.01 -3.67 -4.81
N ASN A 47 -2.88 -3.13 -5.25
CA ASN A 47 -1.64 -3.90 -5.41
C ASN A 47 -1.16 -4.46 -4.07
N MET A 48 -1.24 -3.66 -3.00
CA MET A 48 -0.97 -4.11 -1.63
C MET A 48 -1.85 -5.30 -1.25
N ALA A 49 -3.17 -5.20 -1.45
CA ALA A 49 -4.09 -6.29 -1.11
C ALA A 49 -3.74 -7.59 -1.87
N ARG A 50 -3.45 -7.49 -3.17
CA ARG A 50 -3.03 -8.65 -3.99
C ARG A 50 -1.70 -9.24 -3.51
N ALA A 51 -0.72 -8.40 -3.18
CA ALA A 51 0.58 -8.84 -2.71
C ALA A 51 0.49 -9.54 -1.35
N LEU A 52 -0.27 -8.97 -0.42
CA LEU A 52 -0.51 -9.55 0.90
C LEU A 52 -1.27 -10.88 0.82
N ALA A 53 -2.30 -10.98 -0.02
CA ALA A 53 -3.03 -12.23 -0.25
C ALA A 53 -2.10 -13.33 -0.79
N ARG A 54 -1.32 -13.03 -1.84
CA ARG A 54 -0.34 -13.98 -2.39
C ARG A 54 0.73 -14.39 -1.38
N HIS A 55 1.14 -13.48 -0.51
CA HIS A 55 2.08 -13.80 0.55
C HIS A 55 1.45 -14.74 1.57
N PHE A 56 0.22 -14.47 1.98
CA PHE A 56 -0.52 -15.29 2.94
C PHE A 56 -0.66 -16.74 2.44
N GLU A 57 -1.03 -16.93 1.18
CA GLU A 57 -1.17 -18.27 0.56
C GLU A 57 0.13 -19.08 0.53
N ARG A 58 1.29 -18.41 0.45
CA ARG A 58 2.60 -19.05 0.22
C ARG A 58 3.47 -19.14 1.46
N CYS A 59 3.28 -18.24 2.43
CA CYS A 59 4.17 -18.14 3.58
C CYS A 59 3.75 -19.14 4.67
N PRO A 60 4.63 -20.07 5.07
CA PRO A 60 4.32 -21.06 6.10
C PRO A 60 4.16 -20.46 7.51
N LEU A 61 4.52 -19.19 7.70
CA LEU A 61 4.30 -18.45 8.94
C LEU A 61 2.95 -17.71 8.98
N CYS A 62 2.41 -17.37 7.80
CA CYS A 62 1.17 -16.60 7.68
C CYS A 62 -0.04 -17.50 7.44
N ARG A 63 0.12 -18.62 6.73
CA ARG A 63 -0.94 -19.60 6.47
C ARG A 63 -1.40 -20.34 7.73
#